data_AF-A0A851SMP0-F1
#
_entry.id   AF-A0A851SMP0-F1
#
_cell.length_a   1.000
_cell.length_b   1.000
_cell.length_c   1.000
_cell.angle_alpha   90.00
_cell.angle_beta   90.00
_cell.angle_gamma   90.00
#
_symmetry.space_group_name_H-M   'P 1'
#
loop_
_entity.id
_entity.type
_entity.pdbx_description
1 polymer ?
#
loop_
_entity_poly.entity_id
_entity_poly.type
_entity_poly.pdbx_seq_one_letter_code
_entity_poly.pdbx_strand_id
1 'polypeptide(L)'
;GKPTTSSSEACRFCGCRSGTELSAVGSVCSDTDCQEYAKIACSKTHPCGHPCGGVKNEEHCLPCLHGCDKNATTLKQDADDMCMICFTEALSAAPAIQLDCSHVFHLQCCQRVLENRWLGPRITFGFMSCPICKNKINHTVLKDLLDPIKELYEDVRRKALMRLEYEGLHKSEAITTPGVRFYNDPAGYAMNRYAYYVCYKCKKAYFGGEARCDAEAGQGDDYDPRELICGACSDVSRAQMCPKHGTDFLEYKCRYCCSVAVFFCFGTTHFCNACHDDFQRMTSIPKEELPHCPAG
;
A
#
# COMPACT_ATOMS: atom_id res chain seq x y z
N GLY A 1 4.75 -51.11 9.51
CA GLY A 1 5.05 -51.19 8.07
C GLY A 1 6.19 -50.24 7.77
N LYS A 2 7.12 -50.64 6.90
CA LYS A 2 8.39 -49.96 6.55
C LYS A 2 8.26 -48.43 6.34
N PRO A 3 9.33 -47.65 6.59
CA PRO A 3 9.37 -46.25 6.19
C PRO A 3 9.38 -46.20 4.65
N THR A 4 8.35 -45.60 4.07
CA THR A 4 8.33 -45.27 2.64
C THR A 4 9.42 -44.25 2.36
N THR A 5 10.32 -44.67 1.50
CA THR A 5 11.44 -43.97 0.90
C THR A 5 11.09 -42.56 0.44
N SER A 6 11.94 -41.60 0.83
CA SER A 6 12.06 -40.24 0.31
C SER A 6 12.03 -40.22 -1.24
N SER A 7 10.96 -39.69 -1.83
CA SER A 7 10.88 -39.47 -3.27
C SER A 7 11.50 -38.12 -3.63
N SER A 8 12.80 -38.12 -3.97
CA SER A 8 13.53 -36.96 -4.50
C SER A 8 13.21 -36.68 -5.98
N GLU A 9 11.95 -36.82 -6.41
CA GLU A 9 11.57 -36.85 -7.84
C GLU A 9 10.73 -35.65 -8.31
N ALA A 10 10.27 -34.80 -7.41
CA ALA A 10 9.45 -33.64 -7.75
C ALA A 10 10.16 -32.33 -7.37
N CYS A 11 10.01 -31.30 -8.21
CA CYS A 11 10.48 -29.96 -7.88
C CYS A 11 9.81 -29.48 -6.58
N ARG A 12 10.61 -28.93 -5.67
CA ARG A 12 10.15 -28.36 -4.40
C ARG A 12 9.01 -27.34 -4.54
N PHE A 13 9.00 -26.56 -5.62
CA PHE A 13 8.09 -25.42 -5.80
C PHE A 13 6.92 -25.76 -6.72
N CYS A 14 7.20 -26.12 -7.98
CA CYS A 14 6.15 -26.38 -8.96
C CYS A 14 5.59 -27.82 -8.94
N GLY A 15 6.14 -28.71 -8.10
CA GLY A 15 5.70 -30.11 -8.00
C GLY A 15 5.96 -30.96 -9.25
N CYS A 16 6.52 -30.39 -10.33
CA CYS A 16 6.79 -31.11 -11.57
C CYS A 16 7.82 -32.22 -11.33
N ARG A 17 7.44 -33.44 -11.74
CA ARG A 17 8.32 -34.60 -11.82
C ARG A 17 8.93 -34.63 -13.21
N SER A 18 10.23 -34.41 -13.36
CA SER A 18 10.83 -34.40 -14.71
C SER A 18 12.23 -35.00 -14.72
N GLY A 19 12.49 -35.86 -15.72
CA GLY A 19 13.80 -36.41 -16.08
C GLY A 19 14.77 -35.37 -16.67
N THR A 20 14.72 -34.15 -16.14
CA THR A 20 15.66 -33.05 -16.37
C THR A 20 16.53 -32.91 -15.13
N GLU A 21 17.83 -32.69 -15.32
CA GLU A 21 18.84 -32.66 -14.26
C GLU A 21 18.43 -31.75 -13.10
N LEU A 22 17.96 -32.36 -12.01
CA LEU A 22 17.68 -31.67 -10.75
C LEU A 22 19.01 -31.16 -10.20
N SER A 23 19.11 -29.85 -9.96
CA SER A 23 20.31 -29.27 -9.37
C SER A 23 20.53 -29.84 -7.96
N ALA A 24 21.79 -30.13 -7.61
CA ALA A 24 22.20 -30.80 -6.37
C ALA A 24 21.81 -30.04 -5.07
N VAL A 25 21.28 -28.83 -5.18
CA VAL A 25 20.76 -28.02 -4.09
C VAL A 25 19.23 -28.13 -4.06
N GLY A 26 18.69 -29.13 -3.35
CA GLY A 26 17.31 -29.08 -2.84
C GLY A 26 16.18 -29.47 -3.80
N SER A 27 16.40 -30.36 -4.77
CA SER A 27 15.36 -30.88 -5.69
C SER A 27 14.56 -29.76 -6.38
N VAL A 28 15.25 -28.83 -7.04
CA VAL A 28 14.63 -27.71 -7.77
C VAL A 28 14.86 -27.91 -9.28
N CYS A 29 13.80 -27.79 -10.08
CA CYS A 29 13.88 -27.89 -11.55
C CYS A 29 14.53 -26.64 -12.16
N SER A 30 14.94 -26.72 -13.43
CA SER A 30 15.59 -25.63 -14.17
C SER A 30 14.67 -24.45 -14.53
N ASP A 31 13.40 -24.47 -14.08
CA ASP A 31 12.46 -23.38 -14.32
C ASP A 31 12.96 -22.09 -13.65
N THR A 32 12.79 -20.95 -14.34
CA THR A 32 13.39 -19.69 -13.91
C THR A 32 12.82 -19.24 -12.57
N ASP A 33 11.52 -19.36 -12.35
CA ASP A 33 10.87 -18.94 -11.10
C ASP A 33 11.32 -19.85 -9.96
N CYS A 34 11.36 -21.16 -10.20
CA CYS A 34 11.84 -22.13 -9.22
C CYS A 34 13.31 -21.87 -8.80
N GLN A 35 14.16 -21.48 -9.75
CA GLN A 35 15.56 -21.12 -9.47
C GLN A 35 15.67 -19.82 -8.67
N GLU A 36 14.85 -18.80 -8.97
CA GLU A 36 14.81 -17.55 -8.17
C GLU A 36 14.30 -17.81 -6.75
N TYR A 37 13.26 -18.64 -6.60
CA TYR A 37 12.75 -19.07 -5.31
C TYR A 37 13.82 -19.79 -4.49
N ALA A 38 14.59 -20.69 -5.12
CA ALA A 38 15.67 -21.42 -4.45
C ALA A 38 16.74 -20.49 -3.83
N LYS A 39 17.03 -19.35 -4.47
CA LYS A 39 18.02 -18.38 -3.96
C LYS A 39 17.62 -17.71 -2.66
N ILE A 40 16.33 -17.59 -2.38
CA ILE A 40 15.79 -16.89 -1.20
C ILE A 40 15.12 -17.83 -0.19
N ALA A 41 14.82 -19.07 -0.58
CA ALA A 41 14.20 -20.06 0.28
C ALA A 41 15.11 -20.50 1.43
N CYS A 42 14.52 -20.87 2.56
CA CYS A 42 15.23 -21.56 3.61
C CYS A 42 15.76 -22.92 3.11
N SER A 43 17.02 -23.23 3.44
CA SER A 43 17.68 -24.50 3.09
C SER A 43 17.56 -25.57 4.18
N LYS A 44 16.90 -25.27 5.30
CA LYS A 44 16.72 -26.20 6.43
C LYS A 44 15.54 -27.15 6.18
N THR A 45 15.64 -28.32 6.78
CA THR A 45 14.56 -29.33 6.85
C THR A 45 14.08 -29.42 8.29
N HIS A 46 12.76 -29.46 8.50
CA HIS A 46 12.17 -29.61 9.83
C HIS A 46 12.44 -31.01 10.41
N PRO A 47 12.35 -31.20 11.74
CA PRO A 47 12.47 -32.51 12.37
C PRO A 47 11.45 -33.55 11.85
N CYS A 48 10.32 -33.10 11.31
CA CYS A 48 9.32 -33.97 10.68
C CYS A 48 9.72 -34.48 9.28
N GLY A 49 10.84 -34.02 8.73
CA GLY A 49 11.35 -34.42 7.41
C GLY A 49 10.91 -33.51 6.25
N HIS A 50 9.99 -32.58 6.46
CA HIS A 50 9.58 -31.62 5.42
C HIS A 50 10.59 -30.47 5.25
N PRO A 51 10.88 -30.04 4.01
CA PRO A 51 11.66 -28.84 3.77
C PRO A 51 10.93 -27.62 4.35
N CYS A 52 11.68 -26.67 4.92
CA CYS A 52 11.10 -25.45 5.46
C CYS A 52 10.49 -24.59 4.34
N GLY A 53 9.22 -24.19 4.46
CA GLY A 53 8.57 -23.29 3.48
C GLY A 53 8.99 -21.82 3.61
N GLY A 54 9.81 -21.51 4.62
CA GLY A 54 10.26 -20.16 4.97
C GLY A 54 11.35 -19.59 4.06
N VAL A 55 11.85 -18.41 4.45
CA VAL A 55 12.92 -17.71 3.72
C VAL A 55 14.27 -17.87 4.42
N LYS A 56 15.37 -17.66 3.68
CA LYS A 56 16.72 -17.79 4.23
C LYS A 56 17.00 -16.75 5.30
N ASN A 57 17.85 -17.10 6.26
CA ASN A 57 18.33 -16.22 7.34
C ASN A 57 17.26 -15.69 8.30
N GLU A 58 16.07 -16.29 8.35
CA GLU A 58 15.14 -16.02 9.45
C GLU A 58 15.71 -16.57 10.77
N GLU A 59 15.52 -15.81 11.85
CA GLU A 59 15.90 -16.20 13.21
C GLU A 59 15.18 -17.50 13.62
N HIS A 60 13.90 -17.59 13.27
CA HIS A 60 13.07 -18.77 13.44
C HIS A 60 12.53 -19.21 12.08
N CYS A 61 12.66 -20.50 11.76
CA CYS A 61 12.06 -21.05 10.56
C CYS A 61 10.53 -20.95 10.65
N LEU A 62 9.90 -20.63 9.52
CA LEU A 62 8.46 -20.77 9.35
C LEU A 62 7.98 -22.13 9.89
N PRO A 63 6.93 -22.21 10.72
CA PRO A 63 6.39 -23.48 11.16
C PRO A 63 6.04 -24.38 9.96
N CYS A 64 6.21 -25.68 10.13
CA CYS A 64 5.97 -26.65 9.05
C CYS A 64 4.54 -26.51 8.51
N LEU A 65 4.39 -26.11 7.24
CA LEU A 65 3.09 -25.85 6.60
C LEU A 65 2.16 -27.08 6.57
N HIS A 66 2.69 -28.28 6.75
CA HIS A 66 1.91 -29.51 6.87
C HIS A 66 1.40 -29.78 8.30
N GLY A 67 1.43 -28.78 9.19
CA GLY A 67 0.89 -28.90 10.56
C GLY A 67 1.56 -29.97 11.43
N CYS A 68 2.80 -30.33 11.12
CA CYS A 68 3.49 -31.45 11.77
C CYS A 68 4.03 -31.13 13.17
N ASP A 69 4.16 -29.85 13.51
CA ASP A 69 4.65 -29.41 14.81
C ASP A 69 3.47 -29.20 15.76
N LYS A 70 3.34 -30.08 16.76
CA LYS A 70 2.29 -30.02 17.79
C LYS A 70 2.58 -28.99 18.88
N ASN A 71 3.82 -28.49 18.97
CA ASN A 71 4.26 -27.51 19.96
C ASN A 71 4.34 -26.08 19.40
N ALA A 72 4.37 -25.92 18.07
CA ALA A 72 4.28 -24.61 17.44
C ALA A 72 2.86 -24.04 17.52
N THR A 73 2.76 -22.71 17.52
CA THR A 73 1.49 -21.98 17.39
C THR A 73 0.73 -22.53 16.19
N THR A 74 -0.50 -23.01 16.40
CA THR A 74 -1.33 -23.59 15.34
C THR A 74 -1.36 -22.67 14.13
N LEU A 75 -0.83 -23.14 13.01
CA LEU A 75 -0.92 -22.43 11.74
C LEU A 75 -2.40 -22.25 11.38
N LYS A 76 -2.75 -21.03 10.96
CA LYS A 76 -4.10 -20.73 10.45
C LYS A 76 -4.30 -21.16 9.00
N GLN A 77 -3.21 -21.48 8.32
CA GLN A 77 -3.16 -21.84 6.90
C GLN A 77 -2.17 -22.98 6.72
N ASP A 78 -2.43 -23.88 5.78
CA ASP A 78 -1.58 -25.03 5.48
C ASP A 78 -0.80 -24.89 4.15
N ALA A 79 -0.14 -25.96 3.72
CA ALA A 79 0.69 -25.99 2.54
C ALA A 79 -0.09 -25.89 1.21
N ASP A 80 -1.33 -26.35 1.20
CA ASP A 80 -2.19 -26.46 0.01
C ASP A 80 -3.11 -25.24 -0.14
N ASP A 81 -3.27 -24.45 0.94
CA ASP A 81 -3.93 -23.16 0.90
C ASP A 81 -3.31 -22.21 -0.13
N MET A 82 -4.18 -21.52 -0.86
CA MET A 82 -3.77 -20.52 -1.85
C MET A 82 -3.29 -19.25 -1.16
N CYS A 83 -2.23 -18.64 -1.69
CA CYS A 83 -1.81 -17.33 -1.23
C CYS A 83 -2.88 -16.28 -1.57
N MET A 84 -3.47 -15.67 -0.54
CA MET A 84 -4.57 -14.68 -0.66
C MET A 84 -4.12 -13.30 -1.20
N ILE A 85 -2.96 -13.23 -1.87
CA ILE A 85 -2.49 -12.07 -2.63
C ILE A 85 -2.44 -12.40 -4.12
N CYS A 86 -1.81 -13.51 -4.52
CA CYS A 86 -1.75 -13.90 -5.94
C CYS A 86 -2.99 -14.66 -6.39
N PHE A 87 -3.63 -15.43 -5.51
CA PHE A 87 -4.76 -16.32 -5.80
C PHE A 87 -4.49 -17.39 -6.88
N THR A 88 -3.24 -17.57 -7.30
CA THR A 88 -2.87 -18.49 -8.38
C THR A 88 -2.02 -19.66 -7.92
N GLU A 89 -1.28 -19.52 -6.82
CA GLU A 89 -0.34 -20.55 -6.35
C GLU A 89 -0.56 -20.86 -4.86
N ALA A 90 -0.33 -22.12 -4.50
CA ALA A 90 -0.35 -22.60 -3.11
C ALA A 90 0.80 -22.01 -2.29
N LEU A 91 0.64 -21.92 -0.96
CA LEU A 91 1.68 -21.38 -0.07
C LEU A 91 2.99 -22.19 -0.11
N SER A 92 2.93 -23.49 -0.38
CA SER A 92 4.10 -24.34 -0.54
C SER A 92 4.87 -24.13 -1.85
N ALA A 93 4.25 -23.53 -2.87
CA ALA A 93 4.83 -23.38 -4.20
C ALA A 93 5.89 -22.27 -4.31
N ALA A 94 6.04 -21.43 -3.30
CA ALA A 94 7.09 -20.41 -3.24
C ALA A 94 7.46 -20.08 -1.79
N PRO A 95 8.62 -19.43 -1.53
CA PRO A 95 9.04 -19.07 -0.19
C PRO A 95 8.03 -18.14 0.49
N ALA A 96 7.56 -18.56 1.66
CA ALA A 96 6.50 -17.91 2.41
C ALA A 96 6.99 -17.35 3.74
N ILE A 97 6.27 -16.37 4.27
CA ILE A 97 6.52 -15.76 5.58
C ILE A 97 5.23 -15.76 6.39
N GLN A 98 5.35 -15.94 7.70
CA GLN A 98 4.24 -15.78 8.63
C GLN A 98 4.30 -14.36 9.19
N LEU A 99 3.31 -13.53 8.84
CA LEU A 99 3.20 -12.18 9.38
C LEU A 99 2.93 -12.20 10.88
N ASP A 100 3.18 -11.09 11.58
CA ASP A 100 2.87 -10.95 13.02
C ASP A 100 1.39 -11.26 13.35
N CYS A 101 0.50 -11.04 12.38
CA CYS A 101 -0.92 -11.37 12.49
C CYS A 101 -1.24 -12.85 12.32
N SER A 102 -0.24 -13.75 12.32
CA SER A 102 -0.25 -15.21 12.15
C SER A 102 -0.62 -15.75 10.76
N HIS A 103 -0.98 -14.90 9.81
CA HIS A 103 -1.30 -15.30 8.44
C HIS A 103 -0.05 -15.44 7.58
N VAL A 104 -0.08 -16.39 6.66
CA VAL A 104 1.03 -16.79 5.80
C VAL A 104 0.77 -16.34 4.36
N PHE A 105 1.81 -15.79 3.74
CA PHE A 105 1.81 -15.33 2.35
C PHE A 105 3.18 -15.56 1.72
N HIS A 106 3.25 -15.65 0.39
CA HIS A 106 4.55 -15.62 -0.30
C HIS A 106 5.28 -14.30 -0.02
N LEU A 107 6.59 -14.37 0.22
CA LEU A 107 7.41 -13.18 0.45
C LEU A 107 7.30 -12.18 -0.71
N GLN A 108 7.45 -12.66 -1.94
CA GLN A 108 7.41 -11.83 -3.14
C GLN A 108 6.05 -11.14 -3.33
N CYS A 109 4.96 -11.82 -2.94
CA CYS A 109 3.63 -11.23 -2.98
C CYS A 109 3.50 -10.05 -2.02
N CYS A 110 3.98 -10.21 -0.78
CA CYS A 110 4.02 -9.12 0.20
C CYS A 110 4.90 -7.94 -0.28
N GLN A 111 6.08 -8.22 -0.82
CA GLN A 111 6.99 -7.19 -1.34
C GLN A 111 6.32 -6.38 -2.45
N ARG A 112 5.75 -7.06 -3.46
CA ARG A 112 5.07 -6.41 -4.59
C ARG A 112 3.90 -5.53 -4.14
N VAL A 113 3.10 -5.97 -3.17
CA VAL A 113 2.00 -5.16 -2.62
C VAL A 113 2.53 -3.89 -1.95
N LEU A 114 3.62 -3.97 -1.20
CA LEU A 114 4.21 -2.81 -0.52
C LEU A 114 4.93 -1.86 -1.49
N GLU A 115 5.58 -2.39 -2.52
CA GLU A 115 6.25 -1.61 -3.58
C GLU A 115 5.26 -0.85 -4.46
N ASN A 116 4.15 -1.50 -4.84
CA ASN A 116 3.10 -0.88 -5.66
C ASN A 116 2.27 0.16 -4.89
N ARG A 117 2.25 0.10 -3.56
CA ARG A 117 1.55 1.05 -2.68
C ARG A 117 0.04 1.11 -2.96
N TRP A 118 -0.50 2.30 -3.23
CA TRP A 118 -1.92 2.55 -3.42
C TRP A 118 -2.24 2.84 -4.89
N LEU A 119 -3.49 2.60 -5.25
CA LEU A 119 -4.04 2.93 -6.57
C LEU A 119 -4.52 4.39 -6.60
N GLY A 120 -4.36 5.04 -7.74
CA GLY A 120 -4.77 6.42 -7.97
C GLY A 120 -3.88 7.48 -7.30
N PRO A 121 -4.24 8.78 -7.47
CA PRO A 121 -3.39 9.89 -7.03
C PRO A 121 -3.45 10.15 -5.52
N ARG A 122 -4.58 9.81 -4.89
CA ARG A 122 -4.80 10.01 -3.45
C ARG A 122 -4.02 8.98 -2.64
N ILE A 123 -3.22 9.45 -1.68
CA ILE A 123 -2.54 8.60 -0.71
C ILE A 123 -3.56 7.83 0.12
N THR A 124 -3.51 6.49 0.04
CA THR A 124 -4.26 5.60 0.90
C THR A 124 -3.35 4.51 1.45
N PHE A 125 -3.74 3.90 2.58
CA PHE A 125 -2.94 2.89 3.28
C PHE A 125 -3.71 1.57 3.45
N GLY A 126 -4.63 1.27 2.53
CA GLY A 126 -5.37 0.01 2.53
C GLY A 126 -4.48 -1.19 2.16
N PHE A 127 -3.51 -0.97 1.27
CA PHE A 127 -2.62 -2.02 0.76
C PHE A 127 -1.71 -2.63 1.83
N MET A 128 -1.42 -1.91 2.93
CA MET A 128 -0.64 -2.42 4.06
C MET A 128 -1.47 -3.25 5.05
N SER A 129 -2.72 -3.58 4.74
CA SER A 129 -3.57 -4.43 5.58
C SER A 129 -3.59 -5.86 5.07
N CYS A 130 -3.46 -6.82 5.98
CA CYS A 130 -3.54 -8.24 5.70
C CYS A 130 -4.84 -8.56 4.96
N PRO A 131 -4.80 -9.22 3.79
CA PRO A 131 -6.00 -9.60 3.04
C PRO A 131 -7.03 -10.39 3.86
N ILE A 132 -6.59 -11.16 4.84
CA ILE A 132 -7.42 -12.04 5.67
C ILE A 132 -8.03 -11.29 6.86
N CYS A 133 -7.22 -10.80 7.80
CA CYS A 133 -7.73 -10.19 9.05
C CYS A 133 -7.69 -8.67 9.13
N LYS A 134 -7.19 -7.99 8.08
CA LYS A 134 -7.06 -6.53 7.98
C LYS A 134 -6.08 -5.85 8.96
N ASN A 135 -5.46 -6.60 9.87
CA ASN A 135 -4.31 -6.13 10.66
C ASN A 135 -3.17 -5.67 9.75
N LYS A 136 -2.32 -4.76 10.23
CA LYS A 136 -1.20 -4.25 9.44
C LYS A 136 -0.22 -5.39 9.09
N ILE A 137 0.20 -5.44 7.84
CA ILE A 137 1.28 -6.31 7.36
C ILE A 137 2.56 -5.86 8.07
N ASN A 138 3.18 -6.77 8.80
CA ASN A 138 4.46 -6.55 9.45
C ASN A 138 5.24 -7.87 9.49
N HIS A 139 6.52 -7.78 9.15
CA HIS A 139 7.49 -8.86 9.23
C HIS A 139 8.89 -8.25 9.16
N THR A 140 9.88 -8.86 9.82
CA THR A 140 11.26 -8.35 9.90
C THR A 140 11.89 -8.18 8.52
N VAL A 141 11.73 -9.15 7.62
CA VAL A 141 12.29 -9.10 6.25
C VAL A 141 11.61 -8.06 5.34
N LEU A 142 10.48 -7.50 5.77
CA LEU A 142 9.77 -6.44 5.04
C LEU A 142 10.09 -5.04 5.58
N LYS A 143 10.93 -4.95 6.62
CA LYS A 143 11.21 -3.70 7.35
C LYS A 143 11.66 -2.57 6.43
N ASP A 144 12.57 -2.85 5.49
CA ASP A 144 13.12 -1.83 4.58
C ASP A 144 12.05 -1.22 3.65
N LEU A 145 11.02 -2.01 3.29
CA LEU A 145 9.87 -1.52 2.52
C LEU A 145 8.85 -0.81 3.43
N LEU A 146 8.65 -1.31 4.66
CA LEU A 146 7.65 -0.80 5.59
C LEU A 146 8.04 0.54 6.23
N ASP A 147 9.30 0.76 6.55
CA ASP A 147 9.78 1.96 7.23
C ASP A 147 9.42 3.27 6.49
N PRO A 148 9.70 3.45 5.19
CA PRO A 148 9.31 4.67 4.47
C PRO A 148 7.79 4.82 4.36
N ILE A 149 7.03 3.72 4.35
CA ILE A 149 5.57 3.73 4.31
C ILE A 149 5.00 4.19 5.66
N LYS A 150 5.59 3.73 6.76
CA LYS A 150 5.24 4.15 8.12
C LYS A 150 5.55 5.63 8.34
N GLU A 151 6.68 6.12 7.83
CA GLU A 151 7.02 7.55 7.87
C GLU A 151 5.97 8.40 7.14
N LEU A 152 5.60 7.99 5.92
CA LEU A 152 4.55 8.69 5.16
C LEU A 152 3.19 8.63 5.85
N TYR A 153 2.83 7.49 6.45
CA TYR A 153 1.60 7.32 7.21
C TYR A 153 1.53 8.30 8.38
N GLU A 154 2.59 8.41 9.18
CA GLU A 154 2.64 9.34 10.31
C GLU A 154 2.66 10.81 9.86
N ASP A 155 3.33 11.14 8.76
CA ASP A 155 3.30 12.50 8.19
C ASP A 155 1.88 12.92 7.78
N VAL A 156 1.17 12.05 7.03
CA VAL A 156 -0.21 12.29 6.61
C VAL A 156 -1.15 12.33 7.81
N ARG A 157 -1.03 11.39 8.75
CA ARG A 157 -1.83 11.33 9.98
C ARG A 157 -1.71 12.62 10.79
N ARG A 158 -0.48 13.10 10.99
CA ARG A 158 -0.18 14.33 11.72
C ARG A 158 -0.77 15.57 11.04
N LYS A 159 -0.57 15.71 9.71
CA LYS A 159 -1.12 16.84 8.94
C LYS A 159 -2.65 16.83 8.93
N ALA A 160 -3.26 15.66 8.75
CA ALA A 160 -4.71 15.49 8.76
C ALA A 160 -5.31 15.88 10.11
N LEU A 161 -4.75 15.38 11.21
CA LEU A 161 -5.20 15.73 12.56
C LEU A 161 -5.07 17.24 12.83
N MET A 162 -3.93 17.83 12.49
CA MET A 162 -3.72 19.28 12.62
C MET A 162 -4.78 20.06 11.84
N ARG A 163 -5.05 19.69 10.58
CA ARG A 163 -6.11 20.33 9.78
C ARG A 163 -7.49 20.22 10.46
N LEU A 164 -7.83 19.03 10.98
CA LEU A 164 -9.09 18.78 11.68
C LEU A 164 -9.26 19.65 12.94
N GLU A 165 -8.17 19.83 13.69
CA GLU A 165 -8.14 20.69 14.88
C GLU A 165 -8.34 22.16 14.52
N TYR A 166 -7.65 22.64 13.48
CA TYR A 166 -7.76 24.01 12.98
C TYR A 166 -9.15 24.33 12.43
N GLU A 167 -9.82 23.37 11.79
CA GLU A 167 -11.21 23.51 11.35
C GLU A 167 -12.23 23.39 12.49
N GLY A 168 -11.80 23.07 13.72
CA GLY A 168 -12.67 22.88 14.87
C GLY A 168 -13.53 21.60 14.82
N LEU A 169 -13.24 20.68 13.90
CA LEU A 169 -14.02 19.48 13.64
C LEU A 169 -13.62 18.27 14.51
N HIS A 170 -12.56 18.40 15.31
CA HIS A 170 -12.08 17.34 16.22
C HIS A 170 -13.09 16.92 17.32
N LYS A 171 -14.17 17.70 17.50
CA LYS A 171 -15.28 17.40 18.43
C LYS A 171 -16.57 16.95 17.74
N SER A 172 -16.52 16.64 16.45
CA SER A 172 -17.69 16.18 15.68
C SER A 172 -18.31 14.93 16.29
N GLU A 173 -19.61 14.74 16.10
CA GLU A 173 -20.35 13.54 16.56
C GLU A 173 -19.73 12.23 16.03
N ALA A 174 -19.11 12.27 14.86
CA ALA A 174 -18.38 11.15 14.28
C ALA A 174 -17.17 10.67 15.13
N ILE A 175 -16.73 11.47 16.12
CA ILE A 175 -15.59 11.18 17.01
C ILE A 175 -16.06 11.03 18.45
N THR A 176 -17.04 11.82 18.89
CA THR A 176 -17.46 11.88 20.30
C THR A 176 -18.56 10.90 20.66
N THR A 177 -19.33 10.40 19.68
CA THR A 177 -20.47 9.49 19.94
C THR A 177 -20.00 8.05 20.13
N PRO A 178 -20.26 7.40 21.28
CA PRO A 178 -19.92 6.00 21.48
C PRO A 178 -20.59 5.08 20.44
N GLY A 179 -19.84 4.10 19.93
CA GLY A 179 -20.34 3.11 18.97
C GLY A 179 -20.21 3.49 17.49
N VAL A 180 -19.80 4.72 17.17
CA VAL A 180 -19.48 5.10 15.78
C VAL A 180 -18.07 4.67 15.39
N ARG A 181 -17.82 4.55 14.07
CA ARG A 181 -16.56 4.02 13.51
C ARG A 181 -15.29 4.69 14.04
N PHE A 182 -15.31 6.02 14.24
CA PHE A 182 -14.16 6.80 14.67
C PHE A 182 -14.30 7.32 16.11
N TYR A 183 -15.08 6.63 16.95
CA TYR A 183 -15.20 6.98 18.36
C TYR A 183 -13.83 7.03 19.05
N ASN A 184 -13.49 8.18 19.64
CA ASN A 184 -12.17 8.48 20.22
C ASN A 184 -10.98 8.33 19.24
N ASP A 185 -11.20 8.41 17.94
CA ASP A 185 -10.14 8.37 16.91
C ASP A 185 -10.23 9.57 15.94
N PRO A 186 -9.90 10.79 16.40
CA PRO A 186 -9.94 11.99 15.55
C PRO A 186 -8.96 11.90 14.37
N ALA A 187 -7.82 11.24 14.55
CA ALA A 187 -6.82 11.07 13.49
C ALA A 187 -7.33 10.14 12.38
N GLY A 188 -7.95 9.01 12.73
CA GLY A 188 -8.60 8.13 11.76
C GLY A 188 -9.73 8.84 11.00
N TYR A 189 -10.55 9.63 11.70
CA TYR A 189 -11.57 10.46 11.05
C TYR A 189 -10.96 11.46 10.08
N ALA A 190 -9.90 12.17 10.48
CA ALA A 190 -9.21 13.14 9.62
C ALA A 190 -8.61 12.49 8.36
N MET A 191 -7.93 11.35 8.50
CA MET A 191 -7.36 10.61 7.37
C MET A 191 -8.43 10.07 6.41
N ASN A 192 -9.62 9.77 6.92
CA ASN A 192 -10.76 9.38 6.09
C ASN A 192 -11.37 10.58 5.35
N ARG A 193 -11.53 11.70 6.06
CA ARG A 193 -12.16 12.93 5.56
C ARG A 193 -11.34 13.66 4.51
N TYR A 194 -10.03 13.73 4.68
CA TYR A 194 -9.16 14.54 3.83
C TYR A 194 -8.42 13.72 2.78
N ALA A 195 -8.14 14.36 1.65
CA ALA A 195 -7.33 13.83 0.58
C ALA A 195 -5.91 14.43 0.63
N TYR A 196 -4.91 13.56 0.60
CA TYR A 196 -3.50 13.93 0.55
C TYR A 196 -2.85 13.31 -0.68
N TYR A 197 -1.87 14.02 -1.22
CA TYR A 197 -1.19 13.70 -2.48
C TYR A 197 0.32 13.84 -2.31
N VAL A 198 1.11 13.09 -3.07
CA VAL A 198 2.58 13.20 -3.04
C VAL A 198 3.02 14.23 -4.09
N CYS A 199 3.65 15.31 -3.65
CA CYS A 199 4.20 16.30 -4.58
C CYS A 199 5.34 15.69 -5.41
N TYR A 200 5.27 15.80 -6.73
CA TYR A 200 6.30 15.27 -7.62
C TYR A 200 7.67 15.93 -7.40
N LYS A 201 7.72 17.23 -7.10
CA LYS A 201 8.97 17.98 -6.97
C LYS A 201 9.66 17.72 -5.62
N CYS A 202 8.96 17.96 -4.50
CA CYS A 202 9.57 17.88 -3.17
C CYS A 202 9.31 16.57 -2.43
N LYS A 203 8.51 15.66 -3.00
CA LYS A 203 8.13 14.34 -2.43
C LYS A 203 7.35 14.38 -1.11
N LYS A 204 7.00 15.57 -0.61
CA LYS A 204 6.18 15.75 0.60
C LYS A 204 4.69 15.52 0.31
N ALA A 205 3.97 14.96 1.28
CA ALA A 205 2.52 14.93 1.23
C ALA A 205 1.92 16.33 1.36
N TYR A 206 0.94 16.68 0.53
CA TYR A 206 0.21 17.94 0.60
C TYR A 206 -1.30 17.69 0.57
N PHE A 207 -2.05 18.63 1.15
CA PHE A 207 -3.50 18.59 1.22
C PHE A 207 -4.11 18.97 -0.14
N GLY A 208 -5.09 18.19 -0.59
CA GLY A 208 -5.80 18.41 -1.85
C GLY A 208 -7.32 18.55 -1.70
N GLY A 209 -7.81 18.89 -0.50
CA GLY A 209 -9.24 19.04 -0.24
C GLY A 209 -9.85 17.87 0.55
N GLU A 210 -11.17 17.86 0.63
CA GLU A 210 -11.92 16.78 1.25
C GLU A 210 -12.09 15.61 0.29
N ALA A 211 -11.93 14.40 0.80
CA ALA A 211 -12.01 13.15 0.04
C ALA A 211 -13.35 12.93 -0.68
N ARG A 212 -14.44 13.54 -0.20
CA ARG A 212 -15.74 13.46 -0.88
C ARG A 212 -15.72 14.10 -2.27
N CYS A 213 -14.86 15.10 -2.48
CA CYS A 213 -14.64 15.72 -3.78
C CYS A 213 -13.86 14.81 -4.74
N ASP A 214 -13.16 13.79 -4.23
CA ASP A 214 -12.44 12.80 -5.03
C ASP A 214 -13.27 11.56 -5.36
N ALA A 215 -14.34 11.28 -4.59
CA ALA A 215 -15.12 10.06 -4.77
C ALA A 215 -15.87 10.00 -6.11
N GLU A 216 -16.06 11.15 -6.76
CA GLU A 216 -16.69 11.29 -8.08
C GLU A 216 -15.67 11.26 -9.24
N ALA A 217 -14.37 11.44 -8.96
CA ALA A 217 -13.29 11.31 -9.92
C ALA A 217 -12.82 9.84 -9.95
N GLY A 218 -12.74 9.25 -11.15
CA GLY A 218 -12.49 7.81 -11.31
C GLY A 218 -11.26 7.33 -10.53
N GLN A 219 -11.40 6.19 -9.83
CA GLN A 219 -10.30 5.49 -9.13
C GLN A 219 -9.36 4.78 -10.12
N GLY A 220 -8.92 5.48 -11.17
CA GLY A 220 -8.00 4.96 -12.17
C GLY A 220 -6.55 5.32 -11.85
N ASP A 221 -5.62 4.46 -12.26
CA ASP A 221 -4.18 4.78 -12.30
C ASP A 221 -3.80 5.68 -13.48
N ASP A 222 -4.77 6.11 -14.30
CA ASP A 222 -4.56 6.96 -15.47
C ASP A 222 -4.49 8.44 -15.07
N TYR A 223 -3.39 8.81 -14.40
CA TYR A 223 -3.03 10.19 -14.10
C TYR A 223 -1.52 10.38 -14.27
N ASP A 224 -1.07 11.59 -14.56
CA ASP A 224 0.36 11.90 -14.60
C ASP A 224 0.86 12.35 -13.22
N PRO A 225 1.71 11.56 -12.52
CA PRO A 225 2.23 11.94 -11.22
C PRO A 225 3.03 13.25 -11.26
N ARG A 226 3.54 13.67 -12.42
CA ARG A 226 4.28 14.93 -12.61
C ARG A 226 3.41 16.17 -12.44
N GLU A 227 2.09 16.02 -12.55
CA GLU A 227 1.13 17.10 -12.40
C GLU A 227 0.66 17.27 -10.95
N LEU A 228 0.94 16.31 -10.07
CA LEU A 228 0.69 16.44 -8.63
C LEU A 228 1.76 17.32 -7.97
N ILE A 229 1.53 18.64 -7.94
CA ILE A 229 2.47 19.61 -7.38
C ILE A 229 1.81 20.38 -6.24
N CYS A 230 2.43 20.39 -5.06
CA CYS A 230 1.94 21.18 -3.93
C CYS A 230 2.01 22.70 -4.20
N GLY A 231 1.27 23.51 -3.44
CA GLY A 231 1.23 24.96 -3.62
C GLY A 231 2.60 25.63 -3.52
N ALA A 232 3.46 25.17 -2.60
CA ALA A 232 4.83 25.67 -2.48
C ALA A 232 5.69 25.44 -3.73
N CYS A 233 5.46 24.33 -4.45
CA CYS A 233 6.23 23.95 -5.64
C CYS A 233 5.60 24.47 -6.96
N SER A 234 4.41 25.08 -6.87
CA SER A 234 3.62 25.65 -7.96
C SER A 234 3.23 27.10 -7.66
N ASP A 235 4.07 27.82 -6.93
CA ASP A 235 3.80 29.19 -6.45
C ASP A 235 3.90 30.23 -7.59
N VAL A 236 2.86 30.28 -8.42
CA VAL A 236 2.75 31.22 -9.56
C VAL A 236 2.51 32.66 -9.12
N SER A 237 2.03 32.88 -7.88
CA SER A 237 1.64 34.21 -7.38
C SER A 237 2.63 34.81 -6.39
N ARG A 238 3.73 34.10 -6.05
CA ARG A 238 4.67 34.50 -4.99
C ARG A 238 3.94 34.81 -3.69
N ALA A 239 3.17 33.84 -3.22
CA ALA A 239 2.31 34.00 -2.05
C ALA A 239 3.12 34.44 -0.81
N GLN A 240 2.51 35.29 0.02
CA GLN A 240 3.12 35.69 1.28
C GLN A 240 3.31 34.48 2.18
N MET A 241 4.50 34.35 2.76
CA MET A 241 4.81 33.23 3.65
C MET A 241 4.05 33.36 4.97
N CYS A 242 3.47 32.26 5.44
CA CYS A 242 2.88 32.21 6.76
C CYS A 242 3.99 32.33 7.82
N PRO A 243 3.91 33.27 8.80
CA PRO A 243 4.95 33.41 9.83
C PRO A 243 5.14 32.15 10.69
N LYS A 244 4.09 31.33 10.83
CA LYS A 244 4.12 30.09 11.63
C LYS A 244 4.54 28.87 10.85
N HIS A 245 4.18 28.78 9.57
CA HIS A 245 4.25 27.54 8.80
C HIS A 245 4.98 27.68 7.46
N GLY A 246 5.58 28.85 7.17
CA GLY A 246 6.23 29.13 5.90
C GLY A 246 5.28 28.87 4.73
N THR A 247 5.65 27.89 3.89
CA THR A 247 4.86 27.42 2.74
C THR A 247 4.38 25.97 2.91
N ASP A 248 4.54 25.35 4.09
CA ASP A 248 4.24 23.93 4.30
C ASP A 248 2.77 23.56 4.08
N PHE A 249 1.86 24.52 4.33
CA PHE A 249 0.42 24.38 4.10
C PHE A 249 -0.09 25.37 3.04
N LEU A 250 0.80 25.88 2.17
CA LEU A 250 0.38 26.73 1.07
C LEU A 250 -0.44 25.91 0.08
N GLU A 251 -1.69 26.30 -0.11
CA GLU A 251 -2.65 25.73 -1.05
C GLU A 251 -3.16 26.79 -2.01
N TYR A 252 -3.47 26.37 -3.23
CA TYR A 252 -4.10 27.20 -4.26
C TYR A 252 -5.51 26.71 -4.51
N LYS A 253 -6.41 27.61 -4.95
CA LYS A 253 -7.72 27.21 -5.47
C LYS A 253 -7.58 26.67 -6.90
N CYS A 254 -8.51 25.82 -7.30
CA CYS A 254 -8.76 25.52 -8.71
C CYS A 254 -8.99 26.82 -9.49
N ARG A 255 -8.42 26.96 -10.68
CA ARG A 255 -8.66 28.17 -11.52
C ARG A 255 -10.14 28.33 -11.87
N TYR A 256 -10.88 27.22 -12.02
CA TYR A 256 -12.21 27.20 -12.62
C TYR A 256 -13.38 27.04 -11.64
N CYS A 257 -13.13 26.72 -10.36
CA CYS A 257 -14.19 26.62 -9.36
C CYS A 257 -13.73 27.03 -7.95
N CYS A 258 -14.59 26.85 -6.95
CA CYS A 258 -14.34 27.17 -5.54
C CYS A 258 -13.78 25.98 -4.74
N SER A 259 -13.07 25.06 -5.39
CA SER A 259 -12.42 23.90 -4.76
C SER A 259 -10.90 24.10 -4.59
N VAL A 260 -10.29 23.34 -3.68
CA VAL A 260 -8.83 23.29 -3.50
C VAL A 260 -8.18 22.59 -4.70
N ALA A 261 -7.02 23.08 -5.12
CA ALA A 261 -6.27 22.50 -6.23
C ALA A 261 -5.53 21.21 -5.82
N VAL A 262 -5.53 20.25 -6.72
CA VAL A 262 -4.81 18.98 -6.64
C VAL A 262 -3.72 18.92 -7.69
N PHE A 263 -4.05 19.26 -8.94
CA PHE A 263 -3.13 19.22 -10.07
C PHE A 263 -2.60 20.60 -10.43
N PHE A 264 -1.40 20.61 -11.00
CA PHE A 264 -0.77 21.77 -11.62
C PHE A 264 -0.27 21.40 -13.02
N CYS A 265 -1.05 21.75 -14.03
CA CYS A 265 -0.81 21.37 -15.41
C CYS A 265 -0.23 22.54 -16.20
N PHE A 266 0.46 22.21 -17.29
CA PHE A 266 1.00 23.18 -18.27
C PHE A 266 1.93 24.24 -17.67
N GLY A 267 2.49 23.98 -16.49
CA GLY A 267 3.35 24.92 -15.76
C GLY A 267 2.66 26.21 -15.31
N THR A 268 1.33 26.32 -15.41
CA THR A 268 0.62 27.61 -15.23
C THR A 268 -0.73 27.50 -14.53
N THR A 269 -1.35 26.33 -14.47
CA THR A 269 -2.78 26.23 -14.15
C THR A 269 -3.06 25.17 -13.09
N HIS A 270 -3.70 25.61 -12.00
CA HIS A 270 -4.17 24.76 -10.91
C HIS A 270 -5.58 24.22 -11.18
N PHE A 271 -5.79 22.92 -10.95
CA PHE A 271 -7.07 22.23 -11.11
C PHE A 271 -7.43 21.41 -9.86
N CYS A 272 -8.71 21.34 -9.48
CA CYS A 272 -9.21 20.25 -8.63
C CYS A 272 -9.41 18.98 -9.48
N ASN A 273 -9.68 17.82 -8.87
CA ASN A 273 -9.89 16.57 -9.63
C ASN A 273 -11.00 16.70 -10.69
N ALA A 274 -12.21 17.14 -10.30
CA ALA A 274 -13.34 17.25 -11.25
C ALA A 274 -13.05 18.17 -12.45
N CYS A 275 -12.37 19.31 -12.22
CA CYS A 275 -11.99 20.20 -13.32
C CYS A 275 -10.81 19.68 -14.15
N HIS A 276 -9.97 18.81 -13.58
CA HIS A 276 -8.86 18.15 -14.29
C HIS A 276 -9.39 17.04 -15.21
N ASP A 277 -10.34 16.23 -14.73
CA ASP A 277 -10.98 15.20 -15.56
C ASP A 277 -11.68 15.79 -16.79
N ASP A 278 -12.27 16.98 -16.65
CA ASP A 278 -12.93 17.72 -17.75
C ASP A 278 -12.08 18.89 -18.29
N PHE A 279 -10.74 18.82 -18.18
CA PHE A 279 -9.87 19.97 -18.44
C PHE A 279 -10.03 20.55 -19.85
N GLN A 280 -10.30 19.72 -20.86
CA GLN A 280 -10.48 20.16 -22.25
C GLN A 280 -11.67 21.12 -22.37
N ARG A 281 -12.80 20.78 -21.74
CA ARG A 281 -13.97 21.64 -21.71
C ARG A 281 -13.71 22.85 -20.82
N MET A 282 -13.19 22.66 -19.61
CA MET A 282 -12.98 23.74 -18.65
C MET A 282 -12.04 24.83 -19.17
N THR A 283 -11.00 24.47 -19.92
CA THR A 283 -10.06 25.42 -20.54
C THR A 283 -10.62 26.12 -21.79
N SER A 284 -11.67 25.56 -22.40
CA SER A 284 -12.29 26.10 -23.62
C SER A 284 -13.43 27.09 -23.33
N ILE A 285 -14.02 27.06 -22.13
CA ILE A 285 -15.10 27.99 -21.75
C ILE A 285 -14.53 29.42 -21.66
N PRO A 286 -15.12 30.41 -22.38
CA PRO A 286 -14.73 31.81 -22.25
C PRO A 286 -14.81 32.29 -20.80
N LYS A 287 -13.87 33.14 -20.39
CA LYS A 287 -13.74 33.56 -18.99
C LYS A 287 -15.03 34.18 -18.43
N GLU A 288 -15.76 34.89 -19.26
CA GLU A 288 -17.00 35.59 -18.94
C GLU A 288 -18.19 34.64 -18.72
N GLU A 289 -18.10 33.42 -19.26
CA GLU A 289 -19.12 32.37 -19.15
C GLU A 289 -18.85 31.38 -18.01
N LEU A 290 -17.68 31.47 -17.38
CA LEU A 290 -17.37 30.66 -16.21
C LEU A 290 -18.33 31.00 -15.05
N PRO A 291 -18.70 30.00 -14.23
CA PRO A 291 -19.57 30.22 -13.09
C PRO A 291 -18.94 31.22 -12.11
N HIS A 292 -19.77 32.14 -11.62
CA HIS A 292 -19.36 33.06 -10.57
C HIS A 292 -19.42 32.35 -9.21
N CYS A 293 -18.69 32.87 -8.22
CA CYS A 293 -18.74 32.34 -6.86
C CYS A 293 -20.19 32.34 -6.35
N PRO A 294 -20.71 31.24 -5.76
CA PRO A 294 -20.03 29.96 -5.48
C PRO A 294 -20.06 28.96 -6.67
N ALA A 295 -18.89 28.62 -7.20
CA ALA A 295 -18.74 27.66 -8.31
C ALA A 295 -18.33 26.28 -7.80
N GLY A 296 -19.10 25.25 -8.18
CA GLY A 296 -18.77 23.83 -7.93
C GLY A 296 -17.64 23.33 -8.82
#